data_AF-A0A0H5RB09-F1
#
_entry.id   AF-A0A0H5RB09-F1
#
_cell.length_a   1.000
_cell.length_b   1.000
_cell.length_c   1.000
_cell.angle_alpha   90.00
_cell.angle_beta   90.00
_cell.angle_gamma   90.00
#
_symmetry.space_group_name_H-M   'P 1'
#
loop_
_entity.id
_entity.type
_entity.pdbx_description
1 polymer ?
#
loop_
_entity_poly.entity_id
_entity_poly.type
_entity_poly.pdbx_seq_one_letter_code
_entity_poly.pdbx_strand_id
1 'polypeptide(L)'
;MAAAAPSSLRNLRACLQCKLVKNLADFRQNGCENCPDLGLEGDIDRITQWTSPRFEGMIALIHPRDSWVARYQEIDSLVRGCYAISCTGITPAEEDDDYE
;
A
#
# COMPACT_ATOMS: atom_id res chain seq x y z
N MET A 1 -8.92 12.32 -4.26
CA MET A 1 -9.06 11.73 -2.91
C MET A 1 -7.68 11.57 -2.28
N ALA A 2 -7.60 11.31 -0.97
CA ALA A 2 -6.34 11.15 -0.23
C ALA A 2 -6.49 10.07 0.84
N ALA A 3 -5.47 9.24 1.00
CA ALA A 3 -5.32 8.35 2.13
C ALA A 3 -4.81 9.15 3.35
N ALA A 4 -5.29 8.80 4.54
CA ALA A 4 -4.83 9.41 5.77
C ALA A 4 -3.34 9.09 6.01
N ALA A 5 -2.59 10.07 6.52
CA ALA A 5 -1.22 9.83 6.96
C ALA A 5 -1.23 8.86 8.16
N PRO A 6 -0.26 7.93 8.27
CA PRO A 6 -0.20 7.03 9.41
C PRO A 6 -0.09 7.79 10.73
N SER A 7 -0.96 7.45 11.68
CA SER A 7 -1.01 8.11 13.00
C SER A 7 0.14 7.67 13.92
N SER A 8 0.80 6.56 13.60
CA SER A 8 1.91 5.99 14.36
C SER A 8 2.87 5.25 13.44
N LEU A 9 4.16 5.22 13.80
CA LEU A 9 5.16 4.40 13.09
C LEU A 9 5.10 2.92 13.48
N ARG A 10 4.26 2.53 14.44
CA ARG A 10 4.10 1.14 14.87
C ARG A 10 3.13 0.40 13.96
N ASN A 11 3.42 -0.88 13.68
CA ASN A 11 2.54 -1.75 12.88
C ASN A 11 2.17 -1.15 11.51
N LEU A 12 3.13 -0.47 10.89
CA LEU A 12 3.01 -0.04 9.51
C LEU A 12 3.10 -1.23 8.57
N ARG A 13 2.31 -1.17 7.52
CA ARG A 13 2.33 -2.13 6.43
C ARG A 13 2.23 -1.37 5.11
N ALA A 14 2.84 -1.90 4.07
CA ALA A 14 2.72 -1.41 2.71
C ALA A 14 1.85 -2.38 1.90
N CYS A 15 0.92 -1.86 1.11
CA CYS A 15 0.16 -2.66 0.15
C CYS A 15 1.11 -3.22 -0.91
N LEU A 16 1.03 -4.53 -1.17
CA LEU A 16 1.89 -5.19 -2.16
C LEU A 16 1.56 -4.75 -3.60
N GLN A 17 0.32 -4.36 -3.87
CA GLN A 17 -0.12 -3.94 -5.20
C GLN A 17 0.28 -2.48 -5.54
N CYS A 18 0.08 -1.54 -4.61
CA CYS A 18 0.23 -0.10 -4.90
C CYS A 18 1.23 0.64 -4.01
N LYS A 19 1.91 -0.07 -3.10
CA LYS A 19 2.90 0.48 -2.15
C LYS A 19 2.36 1.47 -1.12
N LEU A 20 1.04 1.70 -1.03
CA LEU A 20 0.45 2.59 -0.01
C LEU A 20 0.76 2.07 1.40
N VAL A 21 1.24 2.96 2.27
CA VAL A 21 1.64 2.66 3.66
C VAL A 21 0.61 3.23 4.63
N LYS A 22 0.06 2.36 5.48
CA LYS A 22 -0.89 2.70 6.54
C LYS A 22 -0.63 1.85 7.78
N ASN A 23 -1.23 2.21 8.92
CA ASN A 23 -1.28 1.31 10.07
C ASN A 23 -2.21 0.13 9.75
N LEU A 24 -1.94 -1.04 10.34
CA LEU A 24 -2.82 -2.22 10.23
C LEU A 24 -4.30 -1.88 10.55
N ALA A 25 -4.52 -1.06 11.58
CA ALA A 25 -5.87 -0.63 11.98
C ALA A 25 -6.56 0.20 10.89
N ASP A 26 -5.82 1.05 10.17
CA ASP A 26 -6.37 1.90 9.11
C ASP A 26 -6.72 1.10 7.85
N PHE A 27 -5.92 0.07 7.52
CA PHE A 27 -6.30 -0.90 6.49
C PHE A 27 -7.56 -1.67 6.89
N ARG A 28 -7.66 -2.09 8.15
CA ARG A 28 -8.86 -2.78 8.64
C ARG A 28 -10.11 -1.91 8.59
N GLN A 29 -9.97 -0.62 8.87
CA GLN A 29 -11.10 0.31 8.92
C GLN A 29 -11.53 0.78 7.52
N ASN A 30 -10.57 1.13 6.66
CA ASN A 30 -10.85 1.87 5.41
C ASN A 30 -10.27 1.19 4.16
N GLY A 31 -9.71 0.00 4.29
CA GLY A 31 -9.11 -0.73 3.18
C GLY A 31 -7.91 -0.01 2.56
N CYS A 32 -7.70 -0.28 1.27
CA CYS A 32 -6.71 0.41 0.44
C CYS A 32 -7.42 1.32 -0.57
N GLU A 33 -7.16 2.62 -0.50
CA GLU A 33 -7.81 3.64 -1.31
C GLU A 33 -7.50 3.52 -2.81
N ASN A 34 -6.39 2.86 -3.16
CA ASN A 34 -6.01 2.61 -4.56
C ASN A 34 -6.44 1.23 -5.06
N CYS A 35 -6.83 0.32 -4.16
CA CYS A 35 -7.09 -1.08 -4.50
C CYS A 35 -8.37 -1.59 -3.81
N PRO A 36 -9.54 -0.98 -4.11
CA PRO A 36 -10.81 -1.35 -3.46
C PRO A 36 -11.20 -2.81 -3.72
N ASP A 37 -10.84 -3.35 -4.89
CA ASP A 37 -11.18 -4.71 -5.31
C ASP A 37 -10.53 -5.80 -4.44
N LEU A 38 -9.48 -5.45 -3.69
CA LEU A 38 -8.84 -6.37 -2.75
C LEU A 38 -9.72 -6.66 -1.52
N GLY A 39 -10.76 -5.84 -1.26
CA GLY A 39 -11.74 -6.06 -0.20
C GLY A 39 -11.10 -6.32 1.18
N LEU A 40 -10.22 -5.40 1.59
CA LEU A 40 -9.42 -5.54 2.82
C LEU A 40 -10.18 -5.14 4.10
N GLU A 41 -11.26 -4.38 3.97
CA GLU A 41 -12.02 -3.83 5.10
C GLU A 41 -12.61 -4.94 5.97
N GLY A 42 -12.35 -4.87 7.28
CA GLY A 42 -12.82 -5.88 8.24
C GLY A 42 -12.09 -7.23 8.21
N ASP A 43 -11.29 -7.53 7.18
CA ASP A 43 -10.65 -8.83 6.96
C ASP A 43 -9.13 -8.78 7.22
N ILE A 44 -8.72 -9.25 8.39
CA ILE A 44 -7.30 -9.22 8.83
C ILE A 44 -6.44 -10.21 8.02
N ASP A 45 -7.01 -11.34 7.61
CA ASP A 45 -6.27 -12.38 6.89
C ASP A 45 -5.95 -11.87 5.48
N ARG A 46 -6.94 -11.28 4.79
CA ARG A 46 -6.71 -10.59 3.52
C ARG A 46 -5.72 -9.44 3.63
N ILE A 47 -5.80 -8.63 4.68
CA ILE A 47 -4.79 -7.57 4.90
C ILE A 47 -3.40 -8.18 5.03
N THR A 48 -3.25 -9.28 5.75
CA THR A 48 -1.96 -9.93 5.96
C THR A 48 -1.39 -10.50 4.65
N GLN A 49 -2.24 -11.03 3.78
CA GLN A 49 -1.87 -11.55 2.45
C GLN A 49 -1.49 -10.44 1.47
N TRP A 50 -2.22 -9.32 1.45
CA TRP A 50 -2.05 -8.26 0.45
C TRP A 50 -1.19 -7.08 0.92
N THR A 51 -0.67 -7.12 2.14
CA THR A 51 0.21 -6.08 2.68
C THR A 51 1.38 -6.68 3.44
N SER A 52 2.52 -6.01 3.41
CA SER A 52 3.73 -6.47 4.09
C SER A 52 4.25 -5.44 5.10
N PRO A 53 4.71 -5.87 6.29
CA PRO A 53 5.46 -4.99 7.19
C PRO A 53 6.91 -4.79 6.75
N ARG A 54 7.38 -5.56 5.74
CA ARG A 54 8.74 -5.50 5.21
C ARG A 54 8.75 -4.59 3.98
N PHE A 55 8.99 -3.31 4.20
CA PHE A 55 9.14 -2.31 3.14
C PHE A 55 10.29 -1.37 3.49
N GLU A 56 10.88 -0.74 2.47
CA GLU A 56 12.00 0.19 2.64
C GLU A 56 11.64 1.57 2.12
N GLY A 57 12.10 2.59 2.86
CA GLY A 57 11.85 3.99 2.56
C GLY A 57 10.37 4.38 2.67
N MET A 58 10.13 5.68 2.81
CA MET A 58 8.78 6.21 2.80
C MET A 58 8.74 7.55 2.06
N ILE A 59 7.73 7.72 1.21
CA ILE A 59 7.47 8.91 0.41
C ILE A 59 6.14 9.50 0.88
N ALA A 60 6.17 10.75 1.34
CA ALA A 60 4.94 11.51 1.57
C ALA A 60 4.51 12.19 0.26
N LEU A 61 3.52 11.62 -0.42
CA LEU A 61 3.06 12.04 -1.73
C LEU A 61 1.93 13.10 -1.62
N ILE A 62 2.27 14.36 -1.90
CA ILE A 62 1.32 15.49 -1.79
C ILE A 62 0.78 15.92 -3.16
N HIS A 63 1.65 16.02 -4.17
CA HIS A 63 1.30 16.42 -5.55
C HIS A 63 1.75 15.34 -6.56
N PRO A 64 0.95 14.26 -6.75
CA PRO A 64 1.33 13.12 -7.60
C PRO A 64 1.73 13.51 -9.03
N ARG A 65 0.88 14.29 -9.71
CA ARG A 65 1.05 14.64 -11.14
C ARG A 65 2.26 15.52 -11.43
N ASP A 66 2.67 16.34 -10.47
CA ASP A 66 3.76 17.30 -10.63
C ASP A 66 5.11 16.76 -10.11
N SER A 67 5.10 15.59 -9.46
CA SER A 67 6.26 15.01 -8.81
C SER A 67 7.03 14.06 -9.73
N TRP A 68 8.31 14.36 -9.98
CA TRP A 68 9.21 13.43 -10.67
C TRP A 68 9.38 12.12 -9.88
N VAL A 69 9.46 12.19 -8.55
CA VAL A 69 9.58 11.01 -7.68
C VAL A 69 8.35 10.10 -7.84
N ALA A 70 7.16 10.70 -7.97
CA ALA A 70 5.93 9.93 -8.16
C ALA A 70 5.92 9.18 -9.49
N ARG A 71 6.33 9.85 -10.58
CA ARG A 71 6.47 9.20 -11.90
C ARG A 71 7.53 8.10 -11.87
N TYR A 72 8.68 8.35 -11.25
CA TYR A 72 9.75 7.35 -11.13
C TYR A 72 9.32 6.12 -10.31
N GLN A 73 8.42 6.29 -9.35
CA GLN A 73 7.88 5.22 -8.51
C GLN A 73 6.58 4.61 -9.05
N GLU A 74 6.09 5.09 -10.20
CA GLU A 74 4.82 4.70 -10.83
C GLU A 74 3.59 4.91 -9.92
N ILE A 75 3.61 5.97 -9.11
CA ILE A 75 2.54 6.35 -8.17
C ILE A 75 1.91 7.72 -8.47
N ASP A 76 2.17 8.29 -9.66
CA ASP A 76 1.69 9.63 -10.06
C ASP A 76 0.17 9.69 -10.37
N SER A 77 -0.45 8.54 -10.63
CA SER A 77 -1.89 8.40 -10.82
C SER A 77 -2.66 8.07 -9.52
N LEU A 78 -1.95 7.71 -8.45
CA LEU A 78 -2.53 7.24 -7.20
C LEU A 78 -2.97 8.39 -6.29
N VAL A 79 -3.73 8.05 -5.23
CA VAL A 79 -4.19 9.05 -4.26
C VAL A 79 -3.02 9.68 -3.50
N ARG A 80 -3.23 10.85 -2.91
CA ARG A 80 -2.24 11.44 -1.99
C ARG A 80 -2.11 10.54 -0.76
N GLY A 81 -0.91 10.35 -0.22
CA GLY A 81 -0.69 9.45 0.90
C GLY A 81 0.79 9.16 1.16
N CYS A 82 1.06 8.24 2.10
CA CYS A 82 2.41 7.73 2.33
C CYS A 82 2.64 6.44 1.53
N TYR A 83 3.76 6.34 0.83
CA TYR A 83 4.09 5.20 -0.03
C TYR A 83 5.48 4.64 0.31
N ALA A 84 5.67 3.34 0.17
CA ALA A 84 6.99 2.72 0.28
C ALA A 84 7.81 2.92 -1.01
N ILE A 85 9.13 2.96 -0.91
CA ILE A 85 10.03 2.94 -2.09
C ILE A 85 10.07 1.53 -2.68
N SER A 86 10.23 0.53 -1.80
CA SER A 86 10.16 -0.89 -2.15
C SER A 86 9.35 -1.64 -1.10
N CYS A 87 8.70 -2.72 -1.50
CA CYS A 87 7.92 -3.59 -0.62
C CYS A 87 8.26 -5.04 -0.94
N THR A 88 8.46 -5.87 0.09
CA THR A 88 8.80 -7.28 -0.08
C THR A 88 7.64 -8.16 0.39
N GLY A 89 7.14 -8.99 -0.51
CA GLY A 89 6.13 -10.01 -0.26
C GLY A 89 5.73 -10.64 -1.58
N ILE A 90 4.94 -11.70 -1.50
CA ILE A 90 4.37 -12.37 -2.67
C ILE A 90 2.86 -12.14 -2.56
N THR A 91 2.26 -11.65 -3.63
CA THR A 91 0.80 -11.52 -3.69
C THR A 91 0.18 -12.89 -3.99
N PRO A 92 -1.07 -13.14 -3.56
CA PRO A 92 -1.76 -14.38 -3.90
C PRO A 92 -1.79 -14.67 -5.41
N ALA A 93 -1.82 -13.63 -6.25
CA ALA A 93 -1.78 -13.78 -7.71
C ALA A 93 -0.42 -14.31 -8.21
N GLU A 94 0.69 -13.85 -7.62
CA GLU A 94 2.03 -14.35 -7.96
C GLU A 94 2.28 -15.75 -7.41
N GLU A 95 1.68 -16.11 -6.26
CA GLU A 95 1.77 -17.47 -5.72
C GLU A 95 1.11 -18.49 -6.66
N ASP A 96 -0.02 -18.15 -7.28
CA ASP A 96 -0.73 -19.05 -8.20
C ASP A 96 0.05 -19.31 -9.50
N ASP A 97 0.78 -18.31 -10.03
CA ASP A 97 1.58 -18.42 -11.26
C ASP A 97 2.83 -19.33 -11.10
N ASP A 98 3.39 -19.45 -9.89
CA ASP A 98 4.57 -20.31 -9.62
C ASP A 98 4.28 -21.83 -9.75
N TYR A 99 3.00 -22.21 -9.81
CA TYR A 99 2.55 -23.61 -9.89
C TYR A 99 2.11 -24.04 -11.30
N GLU A 100 2.20 -23.17 -12.30
CA GLU A 100 1.89 -23.44 -13.72
C GLU A 100 3.14 -23.63 -14.59
#